data_AF-A0A8T2XKF1-F1
#
_entry.id   AF-A0A8T2XKF1-F1
#
_cell.length_a   1.000
_cell.length_b   1.000
_cell.length_c   1.000
_cell.angle_alpha   90.00
_cell.angle_beta   90.00
_cell.angle_gamma   90.00
#
_symmetry.space_group_name_H-M   'P 1'
#
loop_
_entity.id
_entity.type
_entity.pdbx_description
1 polymer ?
#
loop_
_entity_poly.entity_id
_entity_poly.type
_entity_poly.pdbx_seq_one_letter_code
_entity_poly.pdbx_strand_id
1 'polypeptide(L)' 'MGDSQCSFSLTTFSPTGKLVQIEHALTAVGSGQTSLGIKAANGVVIATEKKLPSILVDESS' A
#
# COMPACT_ATOMS: atom_id res chain seq x y z
N MET A 1 19.50 14.94 15.08
CA MET A 1 18.41 15.94 15.19
C MET A 1 18.34 16.69 13.86
N GLY A 2 17.57 16.20 12.91
CA GLY A 2 17.45 16.79 11.55
C GLY A 2 16.38 16.12 10.71
N ASP A 3 16.05 14.86 11.02
CA ASP A 3 15.11 14.05 10.22
C ASP A 3 13.63 14.40 10.42
N SER A 4 13.28 15.07 11.53
CA SER A 4 11.88 15.40 11.85
C SER A 4 11.29 16.51 10.97
N GLN A 5 12.10 17.38 10.37
CA GLN A 5 11.60 18.49 9.54
C GLN A 5 11.28 18.08 8.09
N CYS A 6 11.88 16.99 7.57
CA CYS A 6 11.60 16.52 6.21
C CYS A 6 10.43 15.54 6.13
N SER A 7 9.82 15.16 7.26
CA SER A 7 8.72 14.21 7.30
C SER A 7 7.40 14.80 6.78
N PHE A 8 7.17 16.11 6.96
CA PHE A 8 5.91 16.75 6.59
C PHE A 8 5.85 17.19 5.11
N SER A 9 7.00 17.35 4.45
CA SER A 9 7.04 17.82 3.06
C SER A 9 6.97 16.67 2.07
N LEU A 10 6.05 16.77 1.09
CA LEU A 10 5.76 15.70 0.13
C LEU A 10 6.87 15.45 -0.90
N THR A 11 7.73 16.45 -1.14
CA THR A 11 8.73 16.43 -2.22
C THR A 11 10.16 16.66 -1.72
N THR A 12 10.37 16.75 -0.40
CA THR A 12 11.69 17.04 0.17
C THR A 12 12.49 15.76 0.43
N PHE A 13 13.71 15.72 -0.12
CA PHE A 13 14.67 14.66 0.15
C PHE A 13 15.22 14.75 1.57
N SER A 14 15.37 13.60 2.23
CA SER A 14 16.12 13.48 3.48
C SER A 14 17.62 13.79 3.26
N PRO A 15 18.39 14.03 4.33
CA PRO A 15 19.85 14.16 4.24
C PRO A 15 20.56 12.95 3.62
N THR A 16 19.88 11.79 3.57
CA THR A 16 20.35 10.54 2.95
C THR A 16 19.92 10.40 1.48
N GLY A 17 19.28 11.42 0.90
CA GLY A 17 18.82 11.43 -0.50
C GLY A 17 17.57 10.60 -0.75
N LYS A 18 16.82 10.25 0.30
CA LYS A 18 15.63 9.40 0.23
C LYS A 18 14.36 10.18 0.51
N LEU A 19 13.27 9.79 -0.14
CA LEU A 19 11.94 10.31 0.17
C LEU A 19 11.29 9.41 1.22
N VAL A 20 11.39 9.83 2.49
CA VAL A 20 10.88 9.06 3.65
C VAL A 20 9.39 8.75 3.51
N GLN A 21 8.62 9.64 2.90
CA GLN A 21 7.20 9.42 2.65
C GLN A 21 6.91 8.28 1.67
N ILE A 22 7.79 8.02 0.69
CA ILE A 22 7.66 6.86 -0.22
C ILE A 22 7.89 5.56 0.54
N GLU A 23 8.89 5.52 1.43
CA GLU A 23 9.16 4.33 2.26
C GLU A 23 7.98 4.04 3.21
N HIS A 24 7.36 5.08 3.77
CA HIS A 24 6.15 4.93 4.57
C HIS A 24 4.95 4.41 3.75
N ALA A 25 4.74 4.93 2.54
CA ALA A 25 3.70 4.45 1.64
C ALA A 25 3.90 2.97 1.25
N LEU A 26 5.15 2.56 0.96
CA LEU A 26 5.48 1.15 0.68
C LEU A 26 5.21 0.26 1.88
N THR A 27 5.53 0.72 3.10
CA THR A 27 5.22 0.00 4.33
C THR A 27 3.71 -0.16 4.53
N ALA A 28 2.93 0.89 4.24
CA ALA A 28 1.48 0.83 4.29
C ALA A 28 0.90 -0.17 3.27
N VAL A 29 1.44 -0.23 2.05
CA VAL A 29 1.06 -1.24 1.05
C VAL A 29 1.38 -2.65 1.54
N GLY A 30 2.54 -2.87 2.17
CA GLY A 30 2.90 -4.15 2.76
C GLY A 30 1.98 -4.60 3.91
N SER A 31 1.33 -3.65 4.61
CA SER A 31 0.31 -3.92 5.63
C SER A 31 -1.11 -4.12 5.04
N GLY A 32 -1.27 -3.92 3.73
CA GLY A 32 -2.52 -4.08 3.03
C GLY A 32 -2.95 -5.55 2.88
N GLN A 33 -4.15 -5.74 2.33
CA GLN A 33 -4.64 -7.08 2.02
C GLN A 33 -3.87 -7.71 0.87
N THR A 34 -3.74 -9.04 0.89
CA THR A 34 -3.06 -9.75 -0.20
C THR A 34 -3.94 -9.79 -1.45
N SER A 35 -3.38 -9.35 -2.56
CA SER A 35 -4.00 -9.45 -3.89
C SER A 35 -3.03 -10.14 -4.86
N LEU A 36 -3.57 -10.93 -5.78
CA LEU A 36 -2.86 -11.70 -6.78
C LEU A 36 -3.46 -11.47 -8.17
N GLY A 37 -2.60 -11.22 -9.16
CA GLY A 37 -2.98 -11.19 -10.57
C GLY A 37 -2.28 -12.29 -11.35
N ILE A 38 -3.00 -13.02 -12.19
CA ILE A 38 -2.46 -14.02 -13.11
C ILE A 38 -2.77 -13.61 -14.54
N LYS A 39 -1.74 -13.38 -15.34
CA LYS A 39 -1.86 -13.14 -16.78
C LYS A 39 -1.91 -14.48 -17.52
N ALA A 40 -2.98 -14.71 -18.28
CA ALA A 40 -3.13 -15.84 -19.20
C ALA A 40 -3.00 -15.37 -20.67
N ALA A 41 -2.92 -16.33 -21.60
CA ALA A 41 -2.80 -16.01 -23.03
C ALA A 41 -4.00 -15.23 -23.59
N ASN A 42 -5.19 -15.46 -23.03
CA ASN A 42 -6.47 -14.92 -23.50
C ASN A 42 -7.17 -14.03 -22.46
N GLY A 43 -6.51 -13.70 -21.34
CA GLY A 43 -7.15 -12.92 -20.30
C GLY A 43 -6.28 -12.69 -19.07
N VAL A 44 -6.86 -12.04 -18.07
CA VAL A 44 -6.23 -11.77 -16.78
C VAL A 44 -7.21 -12.17 -15.67
N VAL A 45 -6.71 -12.86 -14.67
CA VAL A 45 -7.43 -13.16 -13.43
C VAL A 45 -6.89 -12.25 -12.35
N ILE A 46 -7.77 -11.61 -11.60
CA ILE A 46 -7.43 -10.82 -10.42
C ILE A 46 -8.17 -11.44 -9.24
N ALA A 47 -7.43 -11.83 -8.22
CA ALA A 47 -7.95 -12.37 -6.98
C ALA A 47 -7.48 -11.46 -5.83
N THR A 48 -8.36 -11.19 -4.88
CA THR A 48 -8.01 -10.43 -3.68
C THR A 48 -8.69 -11.04 -2.47
N GLU A 49 -8.04 -10.96 -1.32
CA GLU A 49 -8.69 -11.28 -0.06
C GLU A 49 -9.72 -10.18 0.27
N LYS A 50 -10.98 -10.56 0.51
CA LYS A 50 -12.01 -9.67 1.05
C LYS A 50 -12.10 -9.92 2.56
N LYS A 51 -11.40 -9.10 3.37
CA LYS A 51 -11.48 -9.22 4.83
C LYS A 51 -12.63 -8.37 5.33
N LEU A 52 -13.74 -9.02 5.68
CA LEU A 52 -14.85 -8.36 6.32
C LEU A 52 -14.42 -7.91 7.72
N PRO A 53 -14.61 -6.63 8.09
CA PRO A 53 -14.25 -6.16 9.43
C PRO A 53 -15.19 -6.72 10.51
N SER A 54 -16.37 -7.19 10.13
CA SER A 54 -17.35 -7.81 11.02
C SER A 54 -18.28 -8.74 10.24
N ILE A 55 -18.83 -9.75 10.92
CA ILE A 55 -19.88 -10.64 10.41
C ILE A 55 -21.19 -9.92 10.06
N LEU A 56 -21.31 -8.66 10.47
CA LEU A 56 -22.47 -7.81 10.17
C LEU A 56 -22.36 -7.09 8.81
N VAL A 57 -21.20 -7.18 8.14
CA VAL A 57 -21.00 -6.59 6.82
C VAL A 57 -21.51 -7.56 5.76
N ASP A 58 -22.40 -7.08 4.90
CA ASP A 58 -22.93 -7.89 3.81
C ASP A 58 -21.84 -8.23 2.78
N GLU A 59 -21.76 -9.51 2.41
CA GLU A 59 -20.77 -9.99 1.45
C GLU A 59 -21.29 -9.89 0.01
N SER A 60 -22.62 -9.90 -0.18
CA SER A 60 -23.25 -9.87 -1.50
C SER A 60 -23.41 -8.46 -2.06
N SER A 61 -22.42 -7.98 -2.81
CA SER A 61 -22.58 -6.88 -3.77
C SER A 61 -21.65 -7.10 -4.95
#